data_AF-A0A0C3D927-F1
#
_entry.id   AF-A0A0C3D927-F1
#
_cell.length_a   1.000
_cell.length_b   1.000
_cell.length_c   1.000
_cell.angle_alpha   90.00
_cell.angle_beta   90.00
_cell.angle_gamma   90.00
#
_symmetry.space_group_name_H-M   'P 1'
#
loop_
_entity.id
_entity.type
_entity.pdbx_description
1 polymer ?
#
loop_
_entity_poly.entity_id
_entity_poly.type
_entity_poly.pdbx_seq_one_letter_code
_entity_poly.pdbx_strand_id
1 'polypeptide(L)'
;NDIRIHGELYTSKAFLDAHHKLLESPLEPGCTLPRRIVALMFWSDATQLTSFGDAKLWPLYVFFGNQTRYKRAQLSAKLCSHVAYFQSLPDNFKDFVLERTGSKLPGSPFFTHCHRELFHAQWTELLDDQFVKAYEHGL
;
A
#
# COMPACT_ATOMS: atom_id res chain seq x y z
N ASN A 1 -20.18 7.99 -28.71
CA ASN A 1 -18.86 7.93 -28.05
C ASN A 1 -18.89 8.82 -26.83
N ASP A 2 -19.07 8.21 -25.65
CA ASP A 2 -19.08 8.95 -24.39
C ASP A 2 -17.64 9.01 -23.86
N ILE A 3 -17.05 10.21 -23.83
CA ILE A 3 -15.69 10.41 -23.33
C ILE A 3 -15.78 10.48 -21.82
N ARG A 4 -15.35 9.41 -21.15
CA ARG A 4 -15.34 9.34 -19.69
C ARG A 4 -14.30 10.30 -19.12
N ILE A 5 -14.74 11.40 -18.54
CA ILE A 5 -13.86 12.37 -17.88
C ILE A 5 -13.41 11.81 -16.53
N HIS A 6 -12.10 11.65 -16.33
CA HIS A 6 -11.52 11.15 -15.09
C HIS A 6 -11.22 12.31 -14.12
N GLY A 7 -12.03 12.39 -13.08
CA GLY A 7 -11.92 13.38 -12.00
C GLY A 7 -11.14 12.88 -10.79
N GLU A 8 -11.73 13.09 -9.63
CA GLU A 8 -11.20 12.68 -8.33
C GLU A 8 -11.53 11.22 -8.03
N LEU A 9 -10.75 10.57 -7.16
CA LEU A 9 -10.97 9.17 -6.80
C LEU A 9 -12.39 8.93 -6.24
N TYR A 10 -12.88 9.83 -5.40
CA TYR A 10 -14.24 9.76 -4.83
C TYR A 10 -15.37 9.99 -5.85
N THR A 11 -15.04 10.41 -7.08
CA THR A 11 -15.98 10.50 -8.21
C THR A 11 -15.89 9.28 -9.15
N SER A 12 -14.95 8.36 -8.89
CA SER A 12 -14.82 7.15 -9.69
C SER A 12 -15.99 6.21 -9.49
N LYS A 13 -16.32 5.42 -10.53
CA LYS A 13 -17.38 4.41 -10.42
C LYS A 13 -17.11 3.41 -9.29
N ALA A 14 -15.87 2.97 -9.12
CA ALA A 14 -15.52 2.05 -8.05
C ALA A 14 -15.83 2.62 -6.67
N PHE A 15 -15.51 3.89 -6.42
CA PHE A 15 -15.82 4.55 -5.14
C PHE A 15 -17.33 4.73 -4.95
N LEU A 16 -18.05 5.18 -5.99
CA LEU A 16 -19.50 5.36 -5.93
C LEU A 16 -20.23 4.03 -5.69
N ASP A 17 -19.83 2.97 -6.40
CA ASP A 17 -20.38 1.62 -6.23
C ASP A 17 -20.11 1.11 -4.81
N ALA A 18 -18.89 1.30 -4.27
CA ALA A 18 -18.56 0.95 -2.88
C ALA A 18 -19.37 1.76 -1.87
N HIS A 19 -19.55 3.06 -2.12
CA HIS A 19 -20.34 3.95 -1.27
C HIS A 19 -21.81 3.53 -1.24
N HIS A 20 -22.41 3.21 -2.38
CA HIS A 20 -23.78 2.71 -2.44
C HIS A 20 -23.94 1.39 -1.68
N LYS A 21 -23.03 0.43 -1.90
CA LYS A 21 -23.03 -0.84 -1.15
C LYS A 21 -22.97 -0.64 0.36
N LEU A 22 -22.16 0.31 0.84
CA LEU A 22 -22.09 0.64 2.27
C LEU A 22 -23.38 1.27 2.79
N LEU A 23 -24.07 2.09 1.99
CA LEU A 23 -25.33 2.68 2.42
C LEU A 23 -26.46 1.64 2.45
N GLU A 24 -26.45 0.69 1.52
CA GLU A 24 -27.41 -0.43 1.44
C GLU A 24 -27.14 -1.54 2.46
N SER A 25 -25.92 -1.63 3.02
CA SER A 25 -25.61 -2.65 4.02
C SER A 25 -26.35 -2.41 5.34
N PRO A 26 -26.56 -3.47 6.16
CA PRO A 26 -27.08 -3.32 7.51
C PRO A 26 -26.22 -2.37 8.36
N LEU A 27 -26.86 -1.70 9.31
CA LEU A 27 -26.15 -0.91 10.30
C LEU A 27 -25.42 -1.83 11.28
N GLU A 28 -24.24 -1.40 11.72
CA GLU A 28 -23.54 -2.06 12.82
C GLU A 28 -24.35 -1.95 14.11
N PRO A 29 -24.58 -3.06 14.85
CA PRO A 29 -25.39 -3.04 16.06
C PRO A 29 -24.90 -2.01 17.07
N GLY A 30 -25.77 -1.07 17.45
CA GLY A 30 -25.45 -0.04 18.44
C GLY A 30 -24.56 1.11 17.94
N CYS A 31 -24.18 1.14 16.66
CA CYS A 31 -23.40 2.23 16.09
C CYS A 31 -24.31 3.31 15.47
N THR A 32 -24.14 4.55 15.92
CA THR A 32 -24.87 5.72 15.38
C THR A 32 -23.97 6.67 14.58
N LEU A 33 -22.70 6.29 14.35
CA LEU A 33 -21.73 7.13 13.66
C LEU A 33 -21.98 7.16 12.14
N PRO A 34 -21.61 8.26 11.45
CA PRO A 34 -21.72 8.32 10.01
C PRO A 34 -20.84 7.26 9.33
N ARG A 35 -21.47 6.44 8.47
CA ARG A 35 -20.76 5.49 7.61
C ARG A 35 -20.17 6.20 6.40
N ARG A 36 -18.87 6.05 6.17
CA ARG A 36 -18.12 6.70 5.09
C ARG A 36 -17.09 5.73 4.50
N ILE A 37 -16.90 5.79 3.19
CA ILE A 37 -15.80 5.10 2.53
C ILE A 37 -14.53 5.93 2.69
N VAL A 38 -13.47 5.31 3.19
CA VAL A 38 -12.14 5.92 3.27
C VAL A 38 -11.27 5.31 2.20
N ALA A 39 -10.99 6.05 1.14
CA ALA A 39 -10.09 5.59 0.10
C ALA A 39 -8.63 5.76 0.53
N LEU A 40 -7.87 4.67 0.55
CA LEU A 40 -6.44 4.66 0.83
C LEU A 40 -5.66 4.57 -0.48
N MET A 41 -4.70 5.47 -0.68
CA MET A 41 -3.81 5.50 -1.84
C MET A 41 -2.37 5.27 -1.37
N PHE A 42 -1.88 4.06 -1.59
CA PHE A 42 -0.53 3.67 -1.19
C PHE A 42 0.51 4.00 -2.25
N TRP A 43 1.66 4.49 -1.80
CA TRP A 43 2.83 4.75 -2.62
C TRP A 43 4.06 4.23 -1.92
N SER A 44 5.02 3.74 -2.69
CA SER A 44 6.29 3.28 -2.15
C SER A 44 7.38 3.49 -3.19
N ASP A 45 8.48 4.09 -2.76
CA ASP A 45 9.68 4.30 -3.55
C ASP A 45 10.89 3.83 -2.73
N ALA A 46 11.81 3.10 -3.36
CA ALA A 46 13.06 2.71 -2.73
C ALA A 46 14.02 3.91 -2.78
N THR A 47 14.39 4.43 -1.61
CA THR A 47 15.30 5.57 -1.48
C THR A 47 16.67 5.11 -0.96
N GLN A 48 17.74 5.59 -1.56
CA GLN A 48 19.09 5.44 -1.01
C GLN A 48 19.32 6.58 -0.01
N LEU A 49 19.62 6.24 1.25
CA LEU A 49 19.69 7.23 2.34
C LEU A 49 20.98 8.06 2.31
N THR A 50 22.03 7.54 1.65
CA THR A 50 23.37 8.13 1.66
C THR A 50 23.99 8.12 0.26
N SER A 51 24.58 9.25 -0.17
CA SER A 51 25.34 9.33 -1.42
C SER A 51 26.56 8.41 -1.45
N PHE A 52 27.06 8.02 -0.28
CA PHE A 52 28.10 7.02 -0.08
C PHE A 52 27.69 6.13 1.09
N GLY A 53 27.27 4.90 0.79
CA GLY A 53 26.81 3.91 1.77
C GLY A 53 25.68 3.02 1.22
N ASP A 54 25.58 1.81 1.77
CA ASP A 54 24.59 0.79 1.38
C ASP A 54 23.27 0.90 2.14
N ALA A 55 23.10 1.94 2.96
CA ALA A 55 21.87 2.18 3.71
C ALA A 55 20.71 2.51 2.74
N LYS A 56 19.80 1.55 2.59
CA LYS A 56 18.58 1.66 1.77
C LYS A 56 17.37 1.80 2.69
N LEU A 57 16.48 2.73 2.36
CA LEU A 57 15.20 2.91 3.03
C LEU A 57 14.09 2.72 2.01
N TRP A 58 13.13 1.86 2.30
CA TRP A 58 11.98 1.63 1.43
C TRP A 58 10.69 2.04 2.13
N PRO A 59 10.38 3.34 2.18
CA PRO A 59 9.18 3.84 2.83
C PRO A 59 7.89 3.43 2.11
N LEU A 60 6.84 3.24 2.92
CA LEU A 60 5.45 3.18 2.47
C LEU A 60 4.72 4.43 2.95
N TYR A 61 4.04 5.09 2.02
CA TYR A 61 3.24 6.28 2.26
C TYR A 61 1.79 6.00 1.94
N VAL A 62 0.88 6.69 2.64
CA VAL A 62 -0.53 6.69 2.33
C VAL A 62 -1.05 8.11 2.17
N PHE A 63 -1.92 8.29 1.19
CA PHE A 63 -2.77 9.46 1.04
C PHE A 63 -4.23 9.04 1.12
N PHE A 64 -5.08 9.93 1.63
CA PHE A 64 -6.52 9.75 1.53
C PHE A 64 -7.04 10.18 0.15
N GLY A 65 -7.63 9.22 -0.57
CA GLY A 65 -8.29 9.43 -1.85
C GLY A 65 -9.53 10.33 -1.76
N ASN A 66 -10.08 10.52 -0.55
CA ASN A 66 -11.19 11.42 -0.26
C ASN A 66 -10.82 12.91 -0.38
N GLN A 67 -9.53 13.24 -0.37
CA GLN A 67 -9.06 14.61 -0.57
C GLN A 67 -8.99 14.93 -2.07
N THR A 68 -8.97 16.21 -2.43
CA THR A 68 -8.79 16.61 -3.84
C THR A 68 -7.34 16.40 -4.29
N ARG A 69 -7.10 16.12 -5.58
CA ARG A 69 -5.76 16.09 -6.18
C ARG A 69 -4.97 17.35 -5.90
N TYR A 70 -5.61 18.52 -6.01
CA TYR A 70 -4.95 19.81 -5.75
C TYR A 70 -4.37 19.87 -4.33
N LYS A 71 -5.19 19.58 -3.31
CA LYS A 71 -4.69 19.53 -1.92
C LYS A 71 -3.59 18.48 -1.72
N ARG A 72 -3.69 17.30 -2.34
CA ARG A 72 -2.63 16.27 -2.24
C ARG A 72 -1.31 16.73 -2.86
N ALA A 73 -1.36 17.51 -3.94
CA ALA A 73 -0.18 18.10 -4.58
C ALA A 73 0.41 19.27 -3.77
N GLN A 74 -0.33 19.80 -2.81
CA GLN A 74 0.13 20.90 -1.97
C GLN A 74 0.95 20.38 -0.78
N LEU A 75 2.28 20.56 -0.83
CA LEU A 75 3.20 20.13 0.23
C LEU A 75 2.82 20.67 1.63
N SER A 76 2.34 21.92 1.72
CA SER A 76 1.94 22.54 2.98
C SER A 76 0.71 21.89 3.62
N ALA A 77 -0.08 21.12 2.86
CA ALA A 77 -1.26 20.44 3.38
C ALA A 77 -0.92 19.19 4.21
N LYS A 78 0.34 18.71 4.17
CA LYS A 78 0.85 17.58 4.97
C LYS A 78 -0.04 16.33 4.90
N LEU A 79 -0.57 16.03 3.71
CA LEU A 79 -1.51 14.92 3.48
C LEU A 79 -0.83 13.58 3.18
N CYS A 80 0.51 13.56 3.10
CA CYS A 80 1.31 12.37 2.90
C CYS A 80 1.72 11.82 4.27
N SER A 81 1.23 10.65 4.64
CA SER A 81 1.59 10.00 5.90
C SER A 81 2.52 8.83 5.63
N HIS A 82 3.68 8.81 6.29
CA HIS A 82 4.52 7.61 6.36
C HIS A 82 3.86 6.59 7.29
N VAL A 83 3.69 5.35 6.81
CA VAL A 83 2.99 4.31 7.57
C VAL A 83 3.85 3.09 7.88
N ALA A 84 4.86 2.80 7.07
CA ALA A 84 5.78 1.70 7.30
C ALA A 84 7.11 1.88 6.57
N TYR A 85 8.08 1.01 6.87
CA TYR A 85 9.32 0.84 6.11
C TYR A 85 9.48 -0.62 5.72
N PHE A 86 9.48 -0.88 4.42
CA PHE A 86 9.73 -2.21 3.89
C PHE A 86 11.19 -2.61 4.04
N GLN A 87 11.38 -3.88 4.33
CA GLN A 87 12.63 -4.60 4.32
C GLN A 87 12.95 -5.04 2.88
N SER A 88 14.25 -5.04 2.58
CA SER A 88 14.79 -5.65 1.37
C SER A 88 15.35 -7.04 1.70
N LEU A 89 15.65 -7.83 0.67
CA LEU A 89 16.38 -9.08 0.89
C LEU A 89 17.72 -8.76 1.59
N PRO A 90 18.06 -9.48 2.66
CA PRO A 90 19.35 -9.31 3.33
C PRO A 90 20.54 -9.51 2.39
N ASP A 91 21.64 -8.82 2.64
CA ASP A 91 22.84 -8.91 1.77
C ASP A 91 23.41 -10.34 1.71
N ASN A 92 23.32 -11.09 2.82
CA ASN A 92 23.75 -12.48 2.92
C ASN A 92 22.78 -13.49 2.26
N PHE A 93 21.66 -13.03 1.70
CA PHE A 93 20.67 -13.93 1.09
C PHE A 93 21.25 -14.67 -0.12
N LYS A 94 22.17 -14.05 -0.86
CA LYS A 94 22.87 -14.71 -1.98
C LYS A 94 23.72 -15.87 -1.49
N ASP A 95 24.45 -15.69 -0.40
CA ASP A 95 25.30 -16.74 0.19
C ASP A 95 24.44 -17.91 0.66
N PHE A 96 23.32 -17.61 1.35
CA PHE A 96 22.33 -18.61 1.75
C PHE A 96 21.77 -19.43 0.59
N VAL A 97 21.50 -18.79 -0.56
CA VAL A 97 21.02 -19.49 -1.75
C VAL A 97 22.14 -20.34 -2.34
N LEU A 98 23.36 -19.82 -2.43
CA LEU A 98 24.51 -20.54 -2.97
C LEU A 98 24.84 -21.81 -2.17
N GLU A 99 24.82 -21.74 -0.84
CA GLU A 99 25.02 -22.88 0.05
C GLU A 99 24.01 -24.00 -0.21
N ARG A 100 22.78 -23.66 -0.60
CA ARG A 100 21.72 -24.64 -0.88
C ARG A 100 21.69 -25.16 -2.32
N THR A 101 22.17 -24.38 -3.29
CA THR A 101 22.27 -24.82 -4.68
C THR A 101 23.61 -25.50 -4.99
N GLY A 102 24.59 -25.38 -4.08
CA GLY A 102 25.83 -26.17 -4.03
C GLY A 102 26.84 -25.88 -5.14
N SER A 103 26.52 -25.06 -6.14
CA SER A 103 27.39 -24.88 -7.31
C SER A 103 27.19 -23.60 -8.09
N LYS A 104 25.96 -23.08 -8.19
CA LYS A 104 25.69 -21.85 -8.96
C LYS A 104 24.51 -21.08 -8.39
N LEU A 105 24.64 -19.76 -8.35
CA LEU A 105 23.51 -18.88 -8.06
C LEU A 105 22.44 -18.99 -9.16
N PRO A 106 21.16 -19.07 -8.79
CA PRO A 106 20.06 -18.93 -9.73
C PRO A 106 20.16 -17.62 -10.52
N GLY A 107 19.59 -17.61 -11.73
CA GLY A 107 19.55 -16.41 -12.56
C GLY A 107 18.65 -15.32 -11.97
N SER A 108 18.69 -14.13 -12.59
CA SER A 108 17.87 -12.96 -12.19
C SER A 108 16.38 -13.27 -11.94
N PRO A 109 15.68 -14.13 -12.73
CA PRO A 109 14.26 -14.41 -12.50
C PRO A 109 13.94 -14.95 -11.10
N PHE A 110 14.85 -15.75 -10.52
CA PHE A 110 14.68 -16.28 -9.17
C PHE A 110 14.70 -15.17 -8.12
N PHE A 111 15.68 -14.27 -8.19
CA PHE A 111 15.77 -13.15 -7.23
C PHE A 111 14.61 -12.16 -7.42
N THR A 112 14.19 -11.91 -8.66
CA THR A 112 12.98 -11.11 -8.94
C THR A 112 11.75 -11.74 -8.28
N HIS A 113 11.60 -13.06 -8.35
CA HIS A 113 10.54 -13.76 -7.63
C HIS A 113 10.66 -13.57 -6.11
N CYS A 114 11.83 -13.80 -5.51
CA CYS A 114 12.03 -13.61 -4.07
C CYS A 114 11.72 -12.18 -3.59
N HIS A 115 12.13 -11.16 -4.34
CA HIS A 115 11.80 -9.77 -4.02
C HIS A 115 10.29 -9.51 -4.07
N ARG A 116 9.59 -10.09 -5.04
CA ARG A 116 8.14 -9.98 -5.17
C ARG A 116 7.42 -10.68 -4.01
N GLU A 117 7.83 -11.90 -3.65
CA GLU A 117 7.24 -12.63 -2.52
C GLU A 117 7.50 -11.91 -1.20
N LEU A 118 8.70 -11.34 -1.00
CA LEU A 118 9.00 -10.52 0.18
C LEU A 118 8.11 -9.26 0.24
N PHE A 119 7.86 -8.62 -0.90
CA PHE A 119 6.94 -7.47 -0.96
C PHE A 119 5.52 -7.89 -0.59
N HIS A 120 5.01 -9.00 -1.13
CA HIS A 120 3.66 -9.49 -0.80
C HIS A 120 3.52 -9.96 0.65
N ALA A 121 4.54 -10.61 1.21
CA ALA A 121 4.56 -11.03 2.61
C ALA A 121 4.43 -9.81 3.54
N GLN A 122 5.19 -8.75 3.29
CA GLN A 122 5.10 -7.52 4.07
C GLN A 122 3.74 -6.83 3.96
N TRP A 123 3.10 -6.86 2.79
CA TRP A 123 1.73 -6.36 2.64
C TRP A 123 0.70 -7.20 3.40
N THR A 124 0.92 -8.51 3.51
CA THR A 124 0.04 -9.41 4.26
C THR A 124 0.09 -9.09 5.75
N GLU A 125 1.27 -8.75 6.29
CA GLU A 125 1.42 -8.30 7.68
C GLU A 125 0.79 -6.92 7.92
N LEU A 126 0.84 -6.00 6.95
CA LEU A 126 0.27 -4.65 7.09
C LEU A 126 -1.26 -4.62 6.95
N LEU A 127 -1.81 -5.47 6.11
CA LEU A 127 -3.24 -5.59 5.83
C LEU A 127 -3.79 -6.85 6.48
N ASP A 128 -3.48 -7.03 7.76
CA ASP A 128 -3.88 -8.18 8.54
C ASP A 128 -5.40 -8.23 8.79
N ASP A 129 -5.86 -9.34 9.36
CA ASP A 129 -7.28 -9.55 9.65
C ASP A 129 -7.84 -8.47 10.59
N GLN A 130 -7.01 -7.93 11.50
CA GLN A 130 -7.43 -6.86 12.40
C GLN A 130 -7.68 -5.55 11.63
N PHE A 131 -6.78 -5.19 10.72
CA PHE A 131 -6.91 -4.04 9.84
C PHE A 131 -8.14 -4.18 8.96
N VAL A 132 -8.32 -5.32 8.29
CA VAL A 132 -9.48 -5.57 7.42
C VAL A 132 -10.78 -5.43 8.21
N LYS A 133 -10.86 -6.06 9.39
CA LYS A 133 -12.04 -5.96 10.26
C LYS A 133 -12.33 -4.51 10.67
N ALA A 134 -11.31 -3.77 11.10
CA ALA A 134 -11.47 -2.36 11.46
C ALA A 134 -11.88 -1.49 10.26
N TYR A 135 -11.39 -1.81 9.06
CA TYR A 135 -11.72 -1.08 7.85
C TYR A 135 -13.16 -1.35 7.38
N GLU A 136 -13.66 -2.59 7.53
CA GLU A 136 -15.00 -2.98 7.13
C GLU A 136 -16.09 -2.52 8.12
N HIS A 137 -15.83 -2.64 9.42
CA HIS A 137 -16.82 -2.35 10.47
C HIS A 137 -16.66 -0.97 11.13
N GLY A 138 -15.57 -0.27 10.81
CA GLY A 138 -15.19 0.98 11.46
C GLY A 138 -14.23 0.76 12.63
N LEU A 139 -13.57 1.87 13.00
CA LEU A 139 -12.68 1.99 14.17
C LEU A 139 -13.48 2.26 15.44
#